data_AF-A0A954L7U3-F1
#
_entry.id   AF-A0A954L7U3-F1
#
_cell.length_a   1.000
_cell.length_b   1.000
_cell.length_c   1.000
_cell.angle_alpha   90.00
_cell.angle_beta   90.00
_cell.angle_gamma   90.00
#
_symmetry.space_group_name_H-M   'P 1'
#
loop_
_entity.id
_entity.type
_entity.pdbx_description
1 polymer ?
#
loop_
_entity_poly.entity_id
_entity_poly.type
_entity_poly.pdbx_seq_one_letter_code
_entity_poly.pdbx_strand_id
1 'polypeptide(L)' 'MAANARGILFGSMGAAGLMLMGAIADLALGVFGGVMLLDIMLLLAGALVVYMAIDSLKDQK' A
#
# COMPACT_ATOMS: atom_id res chain seq x y z
N MET A 1 16.29 -18.55 -7.60
CA MET A 1 16.24 -17.37 -6.69
C MET A 1 14.80 -16.88 -6.43
N ALA A 2 13.79 -17.77 -6.36
CA ALA A 2 12.37 -17.37 -6.25
C ALA A 2 11.85 -17.23 -4.81
N ALA A 3 12.46 -17.90 -3.83
CA ALA A 3 12.01 -17.89 -2.43
C ALA A 3 12.18 -16.51 -1.76
N ASN A 4 13.27 -15.79 -2.05
CA ASN A 4 13.53 -14.46 -1.48
C ASN A 4 12.61 -13.37 -2.05
N ALA A 5 12.16 -13.52 -3.30
CA ALA A 5 11.27 -12.55 -3.94
C ALA A 5 9.87 -12.53 -3.31
N ARG A 6 9.34 -13.71 -2.94
CA ARG A 6 8.03 -13.81 -2.27
C ARG A 6 8.03 -13.14 -0.89
N GLY A 7 9.09 -13.32 -0.11
CA GLY A 7 9.21 -12.68 1.20
C GLY A 7 9.21 -11.15 1.11
N ILE A 8 9.91 -10.60 0.12
CA ILE A 8 9.93 -9.16 -0.15
C ILE A 8 8.55 -8.66 -0.61
N LEU A 9 7.87 -9.39 -1.49
CA LEU A 9 6.53 -9.04 -1.96
C LEU A 9 5.48 -9.03 -0.84
N PHE A 10 5.50 -10.02 0.06
CA PHE A 10 4.61 -10.03 1.22
C PHE A 10 4.95 -8.91 2.21
N GLY A 11 6.24 -8.62 2.42
CA GLY A 11 6.68 -7.52 3.28
C GLY A 11 6.23 -6.15 2.76
N SER A 12 6.42 -5.89 1.45
CA SER A 12 6.01 -4.62 0.83
C SER A 12 4.49 -4.49 0.75
N MET A 13 3.77 -5.57 0.47
CA MET A 13 2.30 -5.58 0.48
C MET A 13 1.73 -5.30 1.88
N GLY A 14 2.33 -5.86 2.93
CA GLY A 14 1.96 -5.58 4.31
C GLY A 14 2.21 -4.13 4.72
N ALA A 15 3.39 -3.58 4.40
CA ALA A 15 3.72 -2.18 4.67
C ALA A 15 2.79 -1.22 3.91
N ALA A 16 2.49 -1.51 2.63
CA ALA A 16 1.56 -0.72 1.82
C ALA A 16 0.12 -0.76 2.38
N GLY A 17 -0.33 -1.91 2.87
CA GLY A 17 -1.63 -2.05 3.53
C GLY A 17 -1.75 -1.23 4.82
N LEU A 18 -0.70 -1.20 5.65
CA LEU A 18 -0.66 -0.38 6.86
C LEU A 18 -0.69 1.13 6.53
N MET A 19 0.08 1.56 5.52
CA MET A 19 0.06 2.93 5.03
C MET A 19 -1.32 3.34 4.47
N LEU A 20 -1.99 2.44 3.75
CA LEU A 20 -3.36 2.64 3.26
C LEU A 20 -4.35 2.87 4.42
N MET A 21 -4.28 2.03 5.46
CA MET A 21 -5.13 2.21 6.64
C MET A 21 -4.82 3.51 7.37
N GLY A 22 -3.55 3.91 7.44
CA GLY A 22 -3.14 5.22 7.97
C GLY A 22 -3.73 6.38 7.16
N ALA A 23 -3.65 6.33 5.83
CA ALA A 23 -4.22 7.35 4.94
C ALA A 23 -5.75 7.44 5.06
N ILE A 24 -6.45 6.31 5.18
CA ILE A 24 -7.91 6.29 5.40
C ILE A 24 -8.26 6.87 6.78
N ALA A 25 -7.50 6.51 7.81
CA ALA A 25 -7.72 7.02 9.16
C ALA A 25 -7.47 8.52 9.25
N ASP A 26 -6.45 9.03 8.57
CA ASP A 26 -6.14 10.46 8.52
C ASP A 26 -7.20 11.25 7.72
N LEU A 27 -7.63 10.71 6.57
CA LEU A 27 -8.71 11.29 5.77
C LEU A 27 -10.05 11.32 6.52
N ALA A 28 -10.31 10.33 7.38
CA ALA A 28 -11.54 10.23 8.19
C ALA A 28 -11.52 11.07 9.47
N LEU A 29 -10.37 11.17 10.15
CA LEU A 29 -10.24 11.89 11.42
C LEU A 29 -9.79 13.34 11.23
N GLY A 30 -9.23 13.69 10.07
CA GLY A 30 -8.76 15.05 9.73
C GLY A 30 -7.65 15.54 10.67
N VAL A 31 -6.90 14.64 11.30
CA VAL A 31 -5.96 14.95 12.39
C VAL A 31 -4.72 15.66 11.85
N PHE A 32 -4.26 15.35 10.63
CA PHE A 32 -3.22 16.11 9.95
C PHE A 32 -3.82 17.23 9.09
N GLY A 33 -4.33 18.27 9.76
CA GLY A 33 -5.01 19.40 9.13
C GLY A 33 -4.18 20.21 8.12
N GLY A 34 -4.21 19.83 6.83
CA GLY A 34 -3.87 20.79 5.77
C GLY A 34 -3.69 20.28 4.34
N VAL A 35 -3.45 18.99 4.09
CA VAL A 35 -3.15 18.53 2.72
C VAL A 35 -3.90 17.25 2.36
N MET A 36 -5.23 17.33 2.20
CA MET A 36 -6.06 16.24 1.65
C MET A 36 -5.49 15.64 0.35
N LEU A 37 -4.78 16.45 -0.44
CA LEU A 37 -4.12 15.98 -1.66
C LEU A 37 -3.09 14.88 -1.38
N LEU A 38 -2.35 14.99 -0.27
CA LEU A 38 -1.37 14.01 0.16
C LEU A 38 -2.05 12.71 0.59
N ASP A 39 -3.17 12.79 1.31
CA ASP A 39 -3.91 11.60 1.75
C ASP A 39 -4.46 10.81 0.56
N ILE A 40 -5.03 11.51 -0.42
CA ILE A 40 -5.53 10.91 -1.67
C ILE A 40 -4.38 10.29 -2.47
N MET A 41 -3.24 11.00 -2.58
CA MET A 41 -2.05 10.48 -3.25
C MET A 41 -1.50 9.23 -2.56
N LEU A 42 -1.50 9.20 -1.22
CA LEU A 42 -1.05 8.04 -0.43
C LEU A 42 -1.99 6.84 -0.61
N LEU A 43 -3.30 7.10 -0.64
CA LEU A 43 -4.33 6.11 -0.93
C LEU A 43 -4.14 5.48 -2.32
N LEU A 44 -3.95 6.31 -3.35
CA LEU A 44 -3.72 5.84 -4.72
C LEU A 44 -2.40 5.09 -4.85
N ALA A 45 -1.32 5.59 -4.25
CA ALA A 45 -0.02 4.95 -4.26
C ALA A 45 -0.06 3.57 -3.57
N GLY A 46 -0.69 3.49 -2.40
CA GLY A 46 -0.85 2.22 -1.68
C GLY A 46 -1.73 1.22 -2.44
N ALA A 47 -2.82 1.69 -3.06
CA ALA A 47 -3.69 0.84 -3.89
C ALA A 47 -2.94 0.26 -5.10
N LEU A 48 -2.11 1.08 -5.77
CA LEU A 48 -1.26 0.63 -6.88
C LEU A 48 -0.24 -0.41 -6.44
N VAL A 49 0.43 -0.20 -5.30
CA VAL A 49 1.41 -1.15 -4.76
C VAL A 49 0.75 -2.49 -4.42
N VAL A 50 -0.42 -2.49 -3.80
CA VAL A 50 -1.18 -3.72 -3.51
C VAL A 50 -1.60 -4.41 -4.81
N TYR A 51 -2.08 -3.65 -5.81
CA TYR A 51 -2.42 -4.20 -7.12
C TYR A 51 -1.23 -4.89 -7.78
N MET A 52 -0.07 -4.22 -7.86
CA MET A 52 1.14 -4.77 -8.46
C MET A 52 1.70 -5.96 -7.68
N ALA A 53 1.57 -5.96 -6.34
CA ALA A 53 1.95 -7.09 -5.52
C ALA A 53 1.07 -8.32 -5.79
N ILE A 54 -0.26 -8.13 -5.91
CA ILE A 54 -1.18 -9.21 -6.27
C ILE A 54 -0.90 -9.74 -7.67
N ASP A 55 -0.63 -8.85 -8.63
CA ASP A 55 -0.33 -9.24 -10.01
C ASP A 55 0.98 -10.05 -10.07
N SER A 56 2.02 -9.59 -9.37
CA SER A 56 3.29 -10.33 -9.23
C SER A 56 3.13 -11.69 -8.53
N LEU A 57 2.19 -11.81 -7.59
CA LEU A 57 1.88 -13.09 -6.93
C LEU A 57 1.09 -14.04 -7.83
N LYS A 58 0.23 -13.51 -8.70
CA LYS A 58 -0.50 -14.30 -9.71
C LYS A 58 0.42 -14.83 -10.80
N ASP A 59 1.38 -14.01 -11.25
CA ASP A 59 2.36 -14.39 -12.27
C ASP A 59 3.35 -15.46 -11.76
N GLN A 60 3.56 -15.53 -10.44
CA GLN A 60 4.37 -16.56 -9.80
C GLN A 60 3.63 -17.88 -9.50
N LYS A 61 2.37 -18.02 -9.90
CA LYS A 61 1.52 -19.17 -9.60
C LYS A 61 1.34 -20.06 -10.82
#